data_AF-A0A538TE37-F1
#
_entry.id   AF-A0A538TE37-F1
#
_cell.length_a   1.000
_cell.length_b   1.000
_cell.length_c   1.000
_cell.angle_alpha   90.00
_cell.angle_beta   90.00
_cell.angle_gamma   90.00
#
_symmetry.space_group_name_H-M   'P 1'
#
loop_
_entity.id
_entity.type
_entity.pdbx_description
1 polymer ?
#
loop_
_entity_poly.entity_id
_entity_poly.type
_entity_poly.pdbx_seq_one_letter_code
_entity_poly.pdbx_strand_id
1 'polypeptide(L)'
;MLPIAILTGCCVSVVQSSFFEWAFHRYWLHRPWLPKDCFTTHTLIHHQLCKFDDTFHVVEEEQEEALHFQWWGGPILIAINTVPWVLVSWGLAALGVRFPYVASVVAFAATLTAYYVGYESLHYFMHKPSLQFIERSRYFQFLKRHHRIHHVHMNRNLNVLLPLADLVLGTLVTKMPAPIPTPPSARMVARRHSHFGKRTQNR
;
A
#
# COMPACT_ATOMS: atom_id res chain seq x y z
N MET A 1 3.08 20.59 -26.88
CA MET A 1 3.73 19.37 -26.34
C MET A 1 3.78 19.34 -24.82
N LEU A 2 3.96 20.47 -24.12
CA LEU A 2 4.02 20.47 -22.65
C LEU A 2 2.78 19.89 -21.94
N PRO A 3 1.52 20.25 -22.30
CA PRO A 3 0.34 19.64 -21.66
C PRO A 3 0.27 18.12 -21.89
N ILE A 4 0.63 17.68 -23.09
CA ILE A 4 0.69 16.24 -23.44
C ILE A 4 1.72 15.55 -22.55
N ALA A 5 2.90 16.13 -22.35
CA ALA A 5 3.93 15.54 -21.49
C ALA A 5 3.49 15.39 -20.03
N ILE A 6 2.82 16.41 -19.48
CA ILE A 6 2.27 16.35 -18.13
C ILE A 6 1.21 15.25 -18.02
N LEU A 7 0.25 15.22 -18.96
CA LEU A 7 -0.81 14.21 -18.98
C LEU A 7 -0.23 12.80 -19.11
N THR A 8 0.75 12.60 -19.99
CA THR A 8 1.46 11.32 -20.12
C THR A 8 2.10 10.90 -18.80
N GLY A 9 2.86 11.79 -18.15
CA GLY A 9 3.48 11.52 -16.85
C GLY A 9 2.45 11.11 -15.79
N CYS A 10 1.35 11.84 -15.66
CA CYS A 10 0.26 11.53 -14.73
C CYS A 10 -0.39 10.17 -15.03
N CYS A 11 -0.80 9.92 -16.28
CA CYS A 11 -1.48 8.68 -16.67
C CYS A 11 -0.60 7.45 -16.46
N VAL A 12 0.66 7.52 -16.89
CA VAL A 12 1.64 6.45 -16.69
C VAL A 12 1.85 6.20 -15.20
N SER A 13 1.95 7.27 -14.39
CA SER A 13 2.11 7.17 -12.94
C SER A 13 0.95 6.47 -12.25
N VAL A 14 -0.30 6.80 -12.58
CA VAL A 14 -1.49 6.15 -11.98
C VAL A 14 -1.50 4.65 -12.28
N VAL A 15 -1.28 4.27 -13.54
CA VAL A 15 -1.28 2.86 -13.94
C VAL A 15 -0.14 2.13 -13.26
N GLN A 16 1.09 2.65 -13.35
CA GLN A 16 2.25 2.02 -12.70
C GLN A 16 2.04 1.89 -11.19
N SER A 17 1.52 2.91 -10.51
CA SER A 17 1.34 2.88 -9.06
C SER A 17 0.44 1.73 -8.62
N SER A 18 -0.67 1.48 -9.33
CA SER A 18 -1.55 0.35 -9.02
C SER A 18 -0.84 -1.00 -9.22
N PHE A 19 -0.12 -1.19 -10.33
CA PHE A 19 0.60 -2.45 -10.57
C PHE A 19 1.79 -2.65 -9.62
N PHE A 20 2.51 -1.59 -9.31
CA PHE A 20 3.63 -1.62 -8.37
C PHE A 20 3.15 -1.91 -6.95
N GLU A 21 2.10 -1.23 -6.48
CA GLU A 21 1.46 -1.50 -5.20
C GLU A 21 1.05 -2.97 -5.09
N TRP A 22 0.37 -3.51 -6.10
CA TRP A 22 -0.02 -4.92 -6.13
C TRP A 22 1.19 -5.85 -6.01
N ALA A 23 2.26 -5.59 -6.77
CA ALA A 23 3.46 -6.41 -6.77
C ALA A 23 4.22 -6.31 -5.43
N PHE A 24 4.40 -5.10 -4.92
CA PHE A 24 5.04 -4.84 -3.64
C PHE A 24 4.27 -5.51 -2.49
N HIS A 25 2.95 -5.35 -2.47
CA HIS A 25 2.08 -5.97 -1.47
C HIS A 25 2.17 -7.50 -1.55
N ARG A 26 2.11 -8.08 -2.75
CA ARG A 26 2.17 -9.54 -2.94
C ARG A 26 3.53 -10.14 -2.59
N TYR A 27 4.62 -9.49 -2.99
CA TYR A 27 5.96 -10.10 -3.00
C TYR A 27 6.88 -9.62 -1.90
N TRP A 28 6.71 -8.39 -1.38
CA TRP A 28 7.52 -7.90 -0.26
C TRP A 28 6.74 -7.93 1.06
N LEU A 29 5.44 -7.61 1.03
CA LEU A 29 4.65 -7.60 2.25
C LEU A 29 4.10 -8.98 2.61
N HIS A 30 3.66 -9.78 1.63
CA HIS A 30 3.07 -11.13 1.83
C HIS A 30 4.02 -12.31 1.65
N ARG A 31 5.32 -12.06 1.46
CA ARG A 31 6.35 -13.12 1.44
C ARG A 31 7.55 -12.69 2.26
N PRO A 32 8.26 -13.62 2.93
CA PRO A 32 9.47 -13.34 3.70
C PRO A 32 10.66 -13.07 2.77
N TRP A 33 10.56 -12.01 1.97
CA TRP A 33 11.60 -11.49 1.09
C TRP A 33 12.41 -10.39 1.83
N LEU A 34 13.37 -9.77 1.15
CA LEU A 34 14.13 -8.65 1.68
C LEU A 34 13.45 -7.30 1.34
N PRO A 35 13.34 -6.36 2.29
CA PRO A 35 13.69 -6.48 3.72
C PRO A 35 12.69 -7.36 4.49
N LYS A 36 13.17 -8.22 5.39
CA LYS A 36 12.31 -9.15 6.17
C LYS A 36 11.29 -8.43 7.04
N ASP A 37 11.58 -7.19 7.42
CA ASP A 37 10.71 -6.36 8.25
C ASP A 37 9.41 -6.00 7.52
N CYS A 38 9.41 -5.91 6.19
CA CYS A 38 8.19 -5.71 5.41
C CYS A 38 7.18 -6.82 5.67
N PHE A 39 7.62 -8.07 5.57
CA PHE A 39 6.80 -9.24 5.87
C PHE A 39 6.40 -9.31 7.35
N THR A 40 7.35 -9.05 8.24
CA THR A 40 7.12 -9.14 9.68
C THR A 40 6.07 -8.13 10.12
N THR A 41 6.26 -6.85 9.82
CA THR A 41 5.32 -5.80 10.20
C THR A 41 3.98 -5.98 9.52
N HIS A 42 3.95 -6.29 8.23
CA HIS A 42 2.68 -6.39 7.50
C HIS A 42 1.95 -7.73 7.75
N THR A 43 2.57 -8.86 7.42
CA THR A 43 1.86 -10.15 7.48
C THR A 43 1.80 -10.73 8.89
N LEU A 44 2.89 -10.64 9.67
CA LEU A 44 2.90 -11.25 11.01
C LEU A 44 2.25 -10.37 12.06
N ILE A 45 2.35 -9.04 11.97
CA ILE A 45 1.77 -8.13 12.96
C ILE A 45 0.42 -7.59 12.46
N HIS A 46 0.41 -6.79 11.39
CA HIS A 46 -0.80 -6.12 10.92
C HIS A 46 -1.94 -7.09 10.59
N HIS A 47 -1.72 -8.14 9.77
CA HIS A 47 -2.78 -9.10 9.43
C HIS A 47 -3.25 -9.98 10.60
N GLN A 48 -2.37 -10.25 11.58
CA GLN A 48 -2.75 -11.09 12.72
C GLN A 48 -3.48 -10.31 13.81
N LEU A 49 -3.07 -9.06 14.04
CA LEU A 49 -3.64 -8.18 15.04
C LEU A 49 -4.80 -7.33 14.51
N CYS A 50 -4.92 -7.11 13.20
CA CYS A 50 -5.97 -6.27 12.59
C CYS A 50 -6.86 -7.02 11.58
N LYS A 51 -7.24 -8.27 11.90
CA LYS A 51 -7.78 -9.22 10.90
C LYS A 51 -9.22 -8.93 10.43
N PHE A 52 -10.20 -8.88 11.33
CA PHE A 52 -11.61 -8.77 10.95
C PHE A 52 -12.44 -8.09 12.05
N ASP A 53 -13.77 -8.04 11.95
CA ASP A 53 -14.68 -7.19 12.76
C ASP A 53 -14.29 -6.95 14.22
N ASP A 54 -13.82 -7.97 14.94
CA ASP A 54 -13.42 -7.86 16.35
C ASP A 54 -12.12 -7.07 16.59
N THR A 55 -11.24 -7.02 15.59
CA THR A 55 -9.87 -6.52 15.67
C THR A 55 -9.46 -5.61 14.52
N PHE A 56 -10.31 -5.41 13.51
CA PHE A 56 -9.99 -4.63 12.30
C PHE A 56 -9.66 -3.18 12.63
N HIS A 57 -10.31 -2.61 13.64
CA HIS A 57 -9.95 -1.27 14.12
C HIS A 57 -8.87 -1.34 15.19
N VAL A 58 -7.95 -0.40 15.12
CA VAL A 58 -6.80 -0.32 16.02
C VAL A 58 -7.18 0.27 17.36
N VAL A 59 -6.82 -0.44 18.43
CA VAL A 59 -7.05 -0.05 19.83
C VAL A 59 -5.83 -0.33 20.73
N GLU A 60 -4.87 -1.16 20.30
CA GLU A 60 -3.64 -1.51 21.01
C GLU A 60 -2.39 -0.86 20.37
N GLU A 61 -1.33 -0.64 21.14
CA GLU A 61 -0.08 -0.01 20.67
C GLU A 61 0.60 -0.84 19.57
N GLU A 62 0.65 -2.16 19.70
CA GLU A 62 1.23 -3.09 18.72
C GLU A 62 0.52 -3.03 17.36
N GLN A 63 -0.77 -2.72 17.36
CA GLN A 63 -1.54 -2.55 16.13
C GLN A 63 -1.16 -1.23 15.44
N GLU A 64 -0.97 -0.15 16.21
CA GLU A 64 -0.54 1.16 15.68
C GLU A 64 0.85 1.10 15.04
N GLU A 65 1.79 0.37 15.65
CA GLU A 65 3.15 0.16 15.12
C GLU A 65 3.17 -0.41 13.70
N ALA A 66 2.13 -1.16 13.32
CA ALA A 66 2.04 -1.87 12.05
C ALA A 66 1.05 -1.24 11.05
N LEU A 67 0.61 0.00 11.28
CA LEU A 67 -0.29 0.71 10.35
C LEU A 67 0.43 1.45 9.24
N HIS A 68 1.64 1.92 9.48
CA HIS A 68 2.36 2.77 8.54
C HIS A 68 3.68 2.14 8.14
N PHE A 69 4.13 2.49 6.94
CA PHE A 69 5.53 2.24 6.61
C PHE A 69 6.45 3.11 7.47
N GLN A 70 7.70 2.65 7.58
CA GLN A 70 8.76 3.45 8.16
C GLN A 70 8.92 4.76 7.38
N TRP A 71 9.37 5.83 8.04
CA TRP A 71 9.50 7.16 7.44
C TRP A 71 10.33 7.19 6.14
N TRP A 72 11.32 6.31 6.02
CA TRP A 72 12.17 6.18 4.83
C TRP A 72 11.50 5.40 3.68
N GLY A 73 10.43 4.64 3.97
CA GLY A 73 9.74 3.80 3.00
C GLY A 73 9.20 4.60 1.82
N GLY A 74 8.45 5.68 2.09
CA GLY A 74 7.92 6.57 1.07
C GLY A 74 8.99 7.10 0.10
N PRO A 75 10.04 7.80 0.58
CA PRO A 75 11.14 8.26 -0.26
C PRO A 75 11.78 7.17 -1.12
N ILE A 76 12.05 5.99 -0.56
CA ILE A 76 12.67 4.87 -1.31
C ILE A 76 11.72 4.34 -2.39
N LEU A 77 10.45 4.12 -2.05
CA LEU A 77 9.46 3.60 -3.01
C LEU A 77 9.21 4.59 -4.15
N ILE A 78 9.15 5.89 -3.86
CA ILE A 78 9.05 6.95 -4.86
C ILE A 78 10.27 6.94 -5.77
N ALA A 79 11.48 6.85 -5.20
CA ALA A 79 12.72 6.83 -5.95
C ALA A 79 12.82 5.60 -6.89
N ILE A 80 12.59 4.39 -6.38
CA ILE A 80 12.65 3.15 -7.17
C ILE A 80 11.69 3.18 -8.36
N ASN A 81 10.51 3.78 -8.20
CA ASN A 81 9.53 3.90 -9.28
C ASN A 81 9.84 5.03 -10.27
N THR A 82 10.48 6.11 -9.83
CA THR A 82 10.77 7.28 -10.66
C THR A 82 12.06 7.13 -11.48
N VAL A 83 13.09 6.49 -10.92
CA VAL A 83 14.41 6.32 -11.55
C VAL A 83 14.33 5.68 -12.96
N PRO A 84 13.56 4.61 -13.20
CA PRO A 84 13.41 4.05 -14.54
C PRO A 84 12.93 5.08 -15.58
N TRP A 85 12.01 5.98 -15.21
CA TRP A 85 11.48 7.01 -16.11
C TRP A 85 12.46 8.14 -16.36
N VAL A 86 13.33 8.46 -15.40
CA VAL A 86 14.47 9.36 -15.60
C VAL A 86 15.41 8.77 -16.65
N LEU A 87 15.76 7.48 -16.52
CA LEU A 87 16.66 6.79 -17.45
C LEU A 87 16.06 6.67 -18.86
N VAL A 88 14.78 6.32 -18.98
CA VAL A 88 14.06 6.27 -20.26
C VAL A 88 14.04 7.66 -20.91
N SER A 89 13.71 8.69 -20.13
CA SER A 89 13.70 10.07 -20.61
C SER A 89 15.06 10.52 -21.11
N TRP A 90 16.12 10.20 -20.37
CA TRP A 90 17.49 10.50 -20.74
C TRP A 90 17.91 9.78 -22.02
N GLY A 91 17.61 8.49 -22.15
CA GLY A 91 17.90 7.71 -23.35
C GLY A 91 17.20 8.25 -24.60
N LEU A 92 15.90 8.58 -24.50
CA LEU A 92 15.15 9.14 -25.62
C LEU A 92 15.65 10.54 -26.02
N ALA A 93 16.04 11.36 -25.04
CA ALA A 93 16.68 12.65 -25.31
C ALA A 93 18.02 12.49 -26.04
N ALA A 94 18.85 11.52 -25.62
CA ALA A 94 20.13 11.21 -26.27
C ALA A 94 19.97 10.72 -27.72
N LEU A 95 18.84 10.06 -28.03
CA LEU A 95 18.46 9.64 -29.38
C LEU A 95 17.83 10.77 -30.24
N GLY A 96 17.77 12.00 -29.72
CA GLY A 96 17.26 13.16 -30.46
C GLY A 96 15.74 13.29 -30.48
N VAL A 97 14.99 12.46 -29.72
CA VAL A 97 13.54 12.57 -29.62
C VAL A 97 13.20 13.83 -28.82
N ARG A 98 12.51 14.80 -29.46
CA ARG A 98 12.13 16.07 -28.83
C ARG A 98 10.84 15.92 -28.02
N PHE A 99 10.96 15.89 -26.70
CA PHE A 99 9.83 15.85 -25.78
C PHE A 99 10.13 16.63 -24.50
N PRO A 100 9.12 17.25 -23.84
CA PRO A 100 9.29 17.90 -22.53
C PRO A 100 9.51 16.89 -21.37
N TYR A 101 10.63 16.16 -21.40
CA TYR A 101 10.94 15.07 -20.45
C TYR A 101 10.88 15.48 -18.99
N VAL A 102 11.47 16.62 -18.64
CA VAL A 102 11.50 17.12 -17.25
C VAL A 102 10.07 17.31 -16.73
N ALA A 103 9.20 17.93 -17.53
CA ALA A 103 7.80 18.12 -17.14
C ALA A 103 7.06 16.79 -16.98
N SER A 104 7.31 15.82 -17.87
CA SER A 104 6.71 14.48 -17.77
C SER A 104 7.17 13.73 -16.51
N VAL A 105 8.46 13.76 -16.18
CA VAL A 105 9.02 13.07 -15.01
C VAL A 105 8.57 13.74 -13.72
N VAL A 106 8.54 15.08 -13.67
CA VAL A 106 8.04 15.82 -12.50
C VAL A 106 6.56 15.53 -12.28
N ALA A 107 5.74 15.55 -13.34
CA ALA A 107 4.34 15.18 -13.26
C ALA A 107 4.16 13.74 -12.75
N PHE A 108 4.93 12.79 -13.30
CA PHE A 108 4.94 11.40 -12.87
C PHE A 108 5.24 11.27 -11.37
N ALA A 109 6.33 11.90 -10.90
CA ALA A 109 6.77 11.81 -9.51
C ALA A 109 5.77 12.49 -8.54
N ALA A 110 5.18 13.61 -8.94
CA ALA A 110 4.14 14.29 -8.17
C ALA A 110 2.88 13.41 -8.05
N THR A 111 2.42 12.80 -9.16
CA THR A 111 1.27 11.88 -9.14
C THR A 111 1.55 10.63 -8.30
N LEU A 112 2.77 10.07 -8.37
CA LEU A 112 3.18 8.92 -7.58
C LEU A 112 3.22 9.25 -6.09
N THR A 113 3.72 10.44 -5.74
CA THR A 113 3.73 10.93 -4.36
C THR A 113 2.31 11.10 -3.83
N ALA A 114 1.41 11.69 -4.62
CA ALA A 114 0.01 11.81 -4.26
C ALA A 114 -0.67 10.44 -4.08
N TYR A 115 -0.34 9.48 -4.95
CA TYR A 115 -0.80 8.09 -4.81
C TYR A 115 -0.32 7.46 -3.50
N TYR A 116 0.98 7.57 -3.18
CA TYR A 116 1.54 7.04 -1.93
C TYR A 116 0.88 7.65 -0.69
N VAL A 117 0.72 8.97 -0.67
CA VAL A 117 0.04 9.67 0.44
C VAL A 117 -1.42 9.22 0.55
N GLY A 118 -2.13 9.11 -0.59
CA GLY A 118 -3.49 8.57 -0.62
C GLY A 118 -3.58 7.14 -0.10
N TYR A 119 -2.63 6.28 -0.48
CA TYR A 119 -2.53 4.90 0.01
C TYR A 119 -2.40 4.86 1.53
N GLU A 120 -1.37 5.51 2.08
CA GLU A 120 -1.09 5.49 3.52
C GLU A 120 -2.26 6.11 4.31
N SER A 121 -2.82 7.21 3.81
CA SER A 121 -3.88 7.94 4.50
C SER A 121 -5.19 7.13 4.53
N LEU A 122 -5.62 6.60 3.38
CA LEU A 122 -6.87 5.84 3.33
C LEU A 122 -6.72 4.49 4.05
N HIS A 123 -5.58 3.80 3.93
CA HIS A 123 -5.28 2.60 4.71
C HIS A 123 -5.41 2.87 6.21
N TYR A 124 -4.77 3.95 6.69
CA TYR A 124 -4.88 4.38 8.07
C TYR A 124 -6.32 4.65 8.48
N PHE A 125 -7.08 5.45 7.73
CA PHE A 125 -8.47 5.76 8.08
C PHE A 125 -9.40 4.53 8.06
N MET A 126 -9.08 3.49 7.27
CA MET A 126 -9.83 2.23 7.32
C MET A 126 -9.72 1.56 8.69
N HIS A 127 -8.51 1.58 9.27
CA HIS A 127 -8.19 0.96 10.55
C HIS A 127 -8.39 1.89 11.77
N LYS A 128 -8.29 3.20 11.58
CA LYS A 128 -8.47 4.23 12.62
C LYS A 128 -9.34 5.38 12.10
N PRO A 129 -10.67 5.18 12.06
CA PRO A 129 -11.63 6.20 11.63
C PRO A 129 -11.46 7.49 12.43
N SER A 130 -11.48 8.64 11.75
CA SER A 130 -11.25 9.97 12.34
C SER A 130 -11.80 11.13 11.51
N LEU A 131 -12.09 10.92 10.21
CA LEU A 131 -12.56 11.96 9.30
C LEU A 131 -13.90 11.55 8.67
N GLN A 132 -14.98 11.98 9.31
CA GLN A 132 -16.34 11.58 8.94
C GLN A 132 -16.70 11.84 7.47
N PHE A 133 -16.20 12.92 6.86
CA PHE A 133 -16.50 13.23 5.46
C PHE A 133 -15.85 12.24 4.48
N ILE A 134 -14.63 11.75 4.78
CA ILE A 134 -13.96 10.70 4.00
C ILE A 134 -14.71 9.39 4.21
N GLU A 135 -15.02 9.06 5.47
CA GLU A 135 -15.69 7.83 5.84
C GLU A 135 -17.07 7.69 5.19
N ARG A 136 -17.80 8.78 4.99
CA ARG A 136 -19.11 8.73 4.31
C ARG A 136 -19.00 8.60 2.79
N SER A 137 -17.82 8.80 2.21
CA SER A 137 -17.68 8.72 0.75
C SER A 137 -17.85 7.29 0.25
N ARG A 138 -18.58 7.13 -0.86
CA ARG A 138 -18.83 5.81 -1.47
C ARG A 138 -17.55 5.10 -1.86
N TYR A 139 -16.56 5.86 -2.35
CA TYR A 139 -15.26 5.32 -2.75
C TYR A 139 -14.49 4.77 -1.55
N PHE A 140 -14.42 5.51 -0.44
CA PHE A 140 -13.79 5.03 0.78
C PHE A 140 -14.47 3.76 1.31
N GLN A 141 -15.81 3.72 1.33
CA GLN A 141 -16.53 2.53 1.79
C GLN A 141 -16.28 1.31 0.89
N PHE A 142 -16.14 1.52 -0.42
CA PHE A 142 -15.70 0.49 -1.35
C PHE A 142 -14.29 -0.02 -1.02
N LEU A 143 -13.31 0.88 -0.85
CA LEU A 143 -11.93 0.51 -0.54
C LEU A 143 -11.80 -0.14 0.85
N LYS A 144 -12.50 0.36 1.87
CA LYS A 144 -12.55 -0.24 3.21
C LYS A 144 -13.04 -1.68 3.16
N ARG A 145 -14.11 -1.92 2.40
CA ARG A 145 -14.64 -3.27 2.18
C ARG A 145 -13.66 -4.15 1.40
N HIS A 146 -13.05 -3.61 0.34
CA HIS A 146 -12.03 -4.28 -0.47
C HIS A 146 -10.84 -4.73 0.38
N HIS A 147 -10.29 -3.85 1.19
CA HIS A 147 -9.17 -4.11 2.11
C HIS A 147 -9.55 -5.07 3.24
N ARG A 148 -10.78 -4.98 3.76
CA ARG A 148 -11.26 -5.95 4.76
C ARG A 148 -11.35 -7.38 4.19
N ILE A 149 -11.69 -7.54 2.91
CA ILE A 149 -11.63 -8.86 2.24
C ILE A 149 -10.18 -9.34 2.15
N HIS A 150 -9.24 -8.44 1.84
CA HIS A 150 -7.81 -8.74 1.78
C HIS A 150 -7.27 -9.29 3.11
N HIS A 151 -7.66 -8.70 4.23
CA HIS A 151 -7.29 -9.21 5.57
C HIS A 151 -7.76 -10.64 5.88
N VAL A 152 -8.79 -11.13 5.18
CA VAL A 152 -9.23 -12.52 5.27
C VAL A 152 -8.57 -13.40 4.21
N HIS A 153 -8.39 -12.86 3.00
CA HIS A 153 -7.78 -13.54 1.86
C HIS A 153 -6.54 -12.78 1.39
N MET A 154 -5.43 -12.98 2.10
CA MET A 154 -4.17 -12.24 1.91
C MET A 154 -3.56 -12.32 0.50
N ASN A 155 -4.07 -13.19 -0.37
CA ASN A 155 -3.64 -13.31 -1.78
C ASN A 155 -4.60 -12.63 -2.79
N ARG A 156 -5.64 -11.95 -2.32
CA ARG A 156 -6.66 -11.22 -3.09
C ARG A 156 -6.72 -9.76 -2.64
N ASN A 157 -7.26 -8.86 -3.47
CA ASN A 157 -7.48 -7.46 -3.11
C ASN A 157 -6.23 -6.73 -2.61
N LEU A 158 -5.12 -6.87 -3.34
CA LEU A 158 -3.80 -6.39 -2.95
C LEU A 158 -3.63 -4.86 -3.15
N ASN A 159 -4.47 -4.20 -3.92
CA ASN A 159 -4.50 -2.75 -3.97
C ASN A 159 -5.41 -2.19 -2.89
N VAL A 160 -4.94 -1.21 -2.13
CA VAL A 160 -5.69 -0.43 -1.16
C VAL A 160 -6.25 0.85 -1.78
N LEU A 161 -5.51 1.55 -2.66
CA LEU A 161 -5.95 2.86 -3.17
C LEU A 161 -6.75 2.77 -4.47
N LEU A 162 -6.24 2.07 -5.48
CA LEU A 162 -6.88 1.91 -6.79
C LEU A 162 -6.74 0.46 -7.26
N PRO A 163 -7.82 -0.35 -7.25
CA PRO A 163 -7.76 -1.79 -7.56
C PRO A 163 -7.76 -2.08 -9.07
N LEU A 164 -7.00 -1.31 -9.84
CA LEU A 164 -6.81 -1.55 -11.27
C LEU A 164 -6.01 -2.84 -11.50
N ALA A 165 -4.88 -3.03 -10.82
CA ALA A 165 -4.09 -4.25 -10.97
C ALA A 165 -4.82 -5.48 -10.43
N ASP A 166 -5.56 -5.36 -9.33
CA ASP A 166 -6.46 -6.43 -8.86
C ASP A 166 -7.49 -6.85 -9.91
N LEU A 167 -8.10 -5.88 -10.59
CA LEU A 167 -9.05 -6.14 -11.67
C LEU A 167 -8.37 -6.84 -12.85
N VAL A 168 -7.25 -6.30 -13.34
CA VAL A 168 -6.55 -6.80 -14.53
C VAL A 168 -5.91 -8.17 -14.29
N LEU A 169 -5.36 -8.41 -13.10
CA LEU A 169 -4.66 -9.65 -12.74
C LEU A 169 -5.58 -10.70 -12.11
N GLY A 170 -6.89 -10.42 -12.01
CA GLY A 170 -7.89 -11.38 -11.52
C GLY A 170 -7.78 -11.67 -10.02
N THR A 171 -7.30 -10.73 -9.22
CA THR A 171 -7.28 -10.82 -7.74
C THR A 171 -8.36 -10.01 -7.05
N LEU A 172 -9.19 -9.26 -7.80
CA LEU A 172 -10.36 -8.55 -7.29
C LEU A 172 -11.48 -9.51 -6.84
N VAL A 173 -11.87 -9.38 -5.58
CA VAL A 173 -12.98 -10.10 -4.95
C VAL A 173 -13.90 -9.08 -4.30
N THR A 174 -15.18 -9.17 -4.65
CA THR A 174 -16.21 -8.26 -4.13
C THR A 174 -17.18 -8.93 -3.18
N LYS A 175 -17.10 -10.25 -2.95
CA LYS A 175 -17.94 -10.94 -1.96
C LYS A 175 -17.22 -10.96 -0.61
N MET A 176 -17.91 -10.54 0.44
CA MET A 176 -17.37 -10.65 1.80
C MET A 176 -17.28 -12.13 2.19
N PRO A 177 -16.11 -12.62 2.60
CA PRO A 177 -15.98 -13.96 3.14
C PRO A 177 -16.58 -14.04 4.54
N ALA A 178 -16.84 -15.26 5.00
CA ALA A 178 -17.23 -15.50 6.37
C ALA A 178 -16.11 -15.03 7.32
N PRO A 179 -16.45 -14.44 8.48
CA PRO A 179 -15.46 -14.07 9.49
C PRO A 179 -14.65 -15.29 9.93
N ILE A 180 -13.32 -15.18 9.94
CA ILE A 180 -12.44 -16.18 10.55
C ILE A 180 -11.56 -15.45 11.57
N PRO A 181 -11.82 -15.60 12.88
CA PRO A 181 -11.00 -14.99 13.91
C PRO A 181 -9.52 -15.38 13.79
N THR A 182 -8.62 -14.53 14.27
CA THR A 182 -7.23 -14.94 14.44
C THR A 182 -7.13 -15.85 15.67
N PRO A 183 -6.55 -17.06 15.56
CA PRO A 183 -6.32 -17.90 16.73
C PRO A 183 -5.49 -17.17 17.80
N PRO A 184 -5.75 -17.37 19.10
CA PRO A 184 -4.98 -16.73 20.18
C PRO A 184 -3.47 -16.95 20.06
N SER A 185 -3.05 -18.15 19.63
CA SER A 185 -1.64 -18.49 19.39
C SER A 185 -1.00 -17.63 18.31
N ALA A 186 -1.71 -17.34 17.21
CA ALA A 186 -1.21 -16.49 16.14
C ALA A 186 -1.10 -15.02 16.60
N ARG A 187 -2.06 -14.52 17.39
CA ARG A 187 -1.97 -13.19 18.02
C ARG A 187 -0.79 -13.10 18.99
N MET A 188 -0.54 -14.14 19.78
CA MET A 188 0.62 -14.20 20.66
C MET A 188 1.93 -14.13 19.87
N VAL A 189 2.06 -14.90 18.79
CA VAL A 189 3.25 -14.84 17.91
C VAL A 189 3.42 -13.42 17.36
N ALA A 190 2.36 -12.83 16.81
CA ALA A 190 2.39 -11.45 16.31
C ALA A 190 2.92 -10.44 17.35
N ARG A 191 2.37 -10.48 18.57
CA ARG A 191 2.81 -9.62 19.68
C ARG A 191 4.29 -9.82 20.04
N ARG A 192 4.82 -11.05 20.01
CA ARG A 192 6.25 -11.28 20.28
C ARG A 192 7.17 -10.60 19.26
N HIS A 193 6.68 -10.36 18.05
CA HIS A 193 7.45 -9.72 16.98
C HIS A 193 7.33 -8.18 16.96
N SER A 194 6.34 -7.60 17.64
CA SER A 194 6.18 -6.14 17.76
C SER A 194 7.25 -5.49 18.63
N HIS A 195 7.45 -4.18 18.49
CA HIS A 195 8.41 -3.45 19.32
C HIS A 195 7.94 -3.42 20.77
N PHE A 196 6.66 -3.12 21.02
CA PHE A 196 6.08 -3.20 22.35
C PHE A 196 6.27 -4.58 23.00
N GLY A 197 5.98 -5.68 22.30
CA GLY A 197 6.12 -7.02 22.87
C GLY A 197 7.57 -7.41 23.19
N LYS A 198 8.54 -6.93 22.40
CA LYS A 198 9.97 -7.08 22.71
C LYS A 198 10.37 -6.26 23.93
N ARG A 199 9.83 -5.05 24.11
CA ARG A 199 10.10 -4.20 25.28
C ARG A 199 9.51 -4.78 26.57
N THR A 200 8.33 -5.39 26.52
CA THR A 200 7.66 -5.94 27.70
C THR A 200 8.26 -7.26 28.18
N GLN A 201 8.89 -8.05 27.31
CA GLN A 201 9.62 -9.27 27.71
C GLN A 201 10.97 -9.00 28.37
N ASN A 202 11.55 -7.82 28.14
CA ASN A 202 12.84 -7.43 28.69
C ASN A 202 12.71 -6.66 30.02
N ARG A 203 11.51 -6.60 30.61
CA ARG A 203 11.20 -6.02 31.92
C ARG A 203 10.80 -7.13 32.88
#